data_AF-A0A936HX91-F1
#
_entry.id   AF-A0A936HX91-F1
#
_cell.length_a   1.000
_cell.length_b   1.000
_cell.length_c   1.000
_cell.angle_alpha   90.00
_cell.angle_beta   90.00
_cell.angle_gamma   90.00
#
_symmetry.space_group_name_H-M   'P 1'
#
loop_
_entity.id
_entity.type
_entity.pdbx_description
1 polymer ?
#
loop_
_entity_poly.entity_id
_entity_poly.type
_entity_poly.pdbx_seq_one_letter_code
_entity_poly.pdbx_strand_id
1 'polypeptide(L)'
;MIREPAFDADSLSEQSRFFHGALEDWLREPDITVACGRWADGAIGELIPQGRGYLLPGIYEGCFAGVRELRLEDSAHHLHIDFGRVHRIRYVVAPSVCLDFKPSFEARLLVLGPGGAPSDHWVVSLMLSCPYDRGVLDSARVQRFLDLASEQAARRPDLVEFEVEPSVRDTSEGLQLLQLLRARSGRPSGQWPELVAALCPGATSPSVPPLEPPCIALLEQALRLRDASLVLYRDRTLIEFKTEKLDGLHRYVEHGHVSWQIGAFDDHHCHLALGAVARVLFSAEPVSCQGGGINYTVWFLSAGPCGNPYRRDGYFSIVLNRPYSGNEPRLEVIEPMLALYREFKDMAWVEADPTFLEILAGGPPPRRTASADSSQ
;
A
#
# COMPACT_ATOMS: atom_id res chain seq x y z
N MET A 1 27.13 39.37 -8.21
CA MET A 1 27.84 38.10 -7.98
C MET A 1 27.37 37.57 -6.63
N ILE A 2 26.19 36.95 -6.62
CA ILE A 2 25.56 36.43 -5.41
C ILE A 2 25.97 34.96 -5.35
N ARG A 3 26.73 34.60 -4.31
CA ARG A 3 27.08 33.21 -4.01
C ARG A 3 25.78 32.44 -3.74
N GLU A 4 25.56 31.35 -4.48
CA GLU A 4 24.58 30.33 -4.14
C GLU A 4 24.91 29.77 -2.74
N PRO A 5 23.93 29.61 -1.84
CA PRO A 5 24.15 28.79 -0.66
C PRO A 5 24.11 27.31 -1.09
N ALA A 6 25.18 26.60 -0.75
CA ALA A 6 25.24 25.15 -0.80
C ALA A 6 24.08 24.55 0.02
N PHE A 7 23.33 23.64 -0.58
CA PHE A 7 22.26 22.90 0.06
C PHE A 7 22.87 21.95 1.10
N ASP A 8 22.44 22.08 2.36
CA ASP A 8 22.93 21.26 3.46
C ASP A 8 21.95 20.10 3.71
N ALA A 9 22.46 18.87 3.68
CA ALA A 9 21.68 17.66 3.98
C ALA A 9 21.23 17.57 5.46
N ASP A 10 21.60 18.57 6.28
CA ASP A 10 21.36 18.65 7.72
C ASP A 10 19.94 19.09 8.17
N SER A 11 18.99 19.34 7.26
CA SER A 11 17.64 19.82 7.68
C SER A 11 16.68 18.73 8.21
N LEU A 12 17.10 17.47 8.24
CA LEU A 12 16.32 16.37 8.82
C LEU A 12 16.56 16.25 10.33
N SER A 13 15.49 15.99 11.09
CA SER A 13 15.66 15.45 12.46
C SER A 13 16.48 14.16 12.39
N GLU A 14 17.30 13.89 13.40
CA GLU A 14 18.13 12.68 13.45
C GLU A 14 17.32 11.38 13.26
N GLN A 15 16.06 11.40 13.69
CA GLN A 15 15.11 10.31 13.50
C GLN A 15 14.74 10.09 12.02
N SER A 16 14.41 11.14 11.26
CA SER A 16 14.10 10.99 9.84
C SER A 16 15.33 10.60 9.01
N ARG A 17 16.54 11.03 9.41
CA ARG A 17 17.80 10.54 8.79
C ARG A 17 17.98 9.04 9.02
N PHE A 18 17.68 8.57 10.23
CA PHE A 18 17.74 7.15 10.55
C PHE A 18 16.78 6.34 9.67
N PHE A 19 15.50 6.73 9.54
CA PHE A 19 14.54 6.00 8.72
C PHE A 19 14.90 6.02 7.23
N HIS A 20 15.47 7.13 6.74
CA HIS A 20 15.99 7.19 5.38
C HIS A 20 17.09 6.15 5.15
N GLY A 21 18.13 6.16 5.99
CA GLY A 21 19.22 5.19 5.87
C GLY A 21 18.76 3.74 6.06
N ALA A 22 17.84 3.50 7.00
CA ALA A 22 17.27 2.18 7.22
C ALA A 22 16.49 1.65 6.01
N LEU A 23 15.75 2.52 5.30
CA LEU A 23 15.08 2.15 4.05
C LEU A 23 16.09 1.89 2.93
N GLU A 24 17.12 2.74 2.80
CA GLU A 24 18.19 2.53 1.82
C GLU A 24 18.92 1.19 2.03
N ASP A 25 19.17 0.80 3.27
CA ASP A 25 19.78 -0.49 3.57
C ASP A 25 18.91 -1.65 3.07
N TRP A 26 17.58 -1.56 3.25
CA TRP A 26 16.63 -2.51 2.68
C TRP A 26 16.60 -2.49 1.16
N LEU A 27 16.65 -1.32 0.52
CA LEU A 27 16.63 -1.20 -0.94
C LEU A 27 17.86 -1.81 -1.63
N ARG A 28 18.97 -2.00 -0.89
CA ARG A 28 20.16 -2.72 -1.37
C ARG A 28 19.99 -4.24 -1.37
N GLU A 29 19.00 -4.77 -0.65
CA GLU A 29 18.70 -6.20 -0.73
C GLU A 29 18.07 -6.53 -2.10
N PRO A 30 18.56 -7.56 -2.80
CA PRO A 30 18.22 -7.79 -4.20
C PRO A 30 16.77 -8.23 -4.41
N ASP A 31 16.16 -8.90 -3.43
CA ASP A 31 14.85 -9.55 -3.56
C ASP A 31 13.92 -9.11 -2.43
N ILE A 32 13.48 -7.85 -2.50
CA ILE A 32 12.54 -7.27 -1.56
C ILE A 32 11.25 -6.83 -2.23
N THR A 33 10.18 -6.84 -1.46
CA THR A 33 8.87 -6.30 -1.82
C THR A 33 8.55 -5.16 -0.86
N VAL A 34 8.08 -4.04 -1.38
CA VAL A 34 7.57 -2.91 -0.60
C VAL A 34 6.05 -2.99 -0.59
N ALA A 35 5.49 -3.42 0.52
CA ALA A 35 4.05 -3.43 0.77
C ALA A 35 3.57 -2.09 1.33
N CYS A 36 2.40 -1.65 0.86
CA CYS A 36 1.75 -0.42 1.28
C CYS A 36 0.30 -0.73 1.70
N GLY A 37 -0.08 -0.31 2.91
CA GLY A 37 -1.38 -0.62 3.50
C GLY A 37 -1.44 -1.98 4.23
N ARG A 38 -2.53 -2.23 4.97
CA ARG A 38 -2.71 -3.44 5.80
C ARG A 38 -3.89 -4.25 5.32
N TRP A 39 -3.76 -5.58 5.38
CA TRP A 39 -4.87 -6.49 5.11
C TRP A 39 -6.08 -6.25 6.01
N ALA A 40 -5.86 -5.98 7.30
CA ALA A 40 -6.93 -5.66 8.26
C ALA A 40 -7.65 -4.34 7.94
N ASP A 41 -6.95 -3.41 7.27
CA ASP A 41 -7.52 -2.16 6.73
C ASP A 41 -8.07 -2.36 5.31
N GLY A 42 -8.08 -3.62 4.87
CA GLY A 42 -8.77 -4.10 3.71
C GLY A 42 -8.06 -3.92 2.35
N ALA A 43 -6.85 -3.37 2.33
CA ALA A 43 -6.04 -3.41 1.12
C ALA A 43 -4.56 -3.38 1.43
N ILE A 44 -3.81 -4.13 0.64
CA ILE A 44 -2.35 -4.06 0.59
C ILE A 44 -1.93 -4.01 -0.88
N GLY A 45 -1.08 -3.06 -1.24
CA GLY A 45 -0.47 -2.96 -2.56
C GLY A 45 1.02 -3.27 -2.47
N GLU A 46 1.56 -3.99 -3.45
CA GLU A 46 2.96 -4.41 -3.44
C GLU A 46 3.74 -3.81 -4.63
N LEU A 47 4.89 -3.22 -4.33
CA LEU A 47 5.88 -2.77 -5.30
C LEU A 47 7.10 -3.68 -5.22
N ILE A 48 7.57 -4.21 -6.34
CA ILE A 48 8.70 -5.15 -6.40
C ILE A 48 9.87 -4.42 -7.08
N PRO A 49 10.84 -3.88 -6.32
CA PRO A 49 11.93 -3.09 -6.89
C PRO A 49 13.01 -3.92 -7.58
N GLN A 50 13.12 -5.21 -7.26
CA GLN A 50 14.22 -6.09 -7.70
C GLN A 50 15.62 -5.48 -7.44
N GLY A 51 15.80 -4.83 -6.27
CA GLY A 51 17.04 -4.14 -5.90
C GLY A 51 17.33 -2.84 -6.66
N ARG A 52 16.40 -2.34 -7.49
CA ARG A 52 16.53 -1.11 -8.28
C ARG A 52 15.71 0.06 -7.74
N GLY A 53 15.35 -0.01 -6.46
CA GLY A 53 14.66 1.06 -5.78
C GLY A 53 15.64 2.03 -5.14
N TYR A 54 15.33 3.32 -5.14
CA TYR A 54 16.15 4.33 -4.48
C TYR A 54 15.29 5.45 -3.90
N LEU A 55 15.75 6.05 -2.81
CA LEU A 55 15.13 7.23 -2.23
C LEU A 55 15.69 8.49 -2.86
N LEU A 56 14.81 9.43 -3.20
CA LEU A 56 15.23 10.80 -3.52
C LEU A 56 15.57 11.57 -2.23
N PRO A 57 16.47 12.56 -2.33
CA PRO A 57 16.69 13.52 -1.25
C PRO A 57 15.39 14.21 -0.81
N GLY A 58 15.39 14.73 0.43
CA GLY A 58 14.29 15.55 0.90
C GLY A 58 14.27 16.90 0.19
N ILE A 59 13.33 17.06 -0.74
CA ILE A 59 13.14 18.31 -1.49
C ILE A 59 11.95 19.13 -0.98
N TYR A 60 11.16 18.56 -0.06
CA TYR A 60 9.94 19.17 0.48
C TYR A 60 10.23 19.97 1.75
N GLU A 61 9.47 21.04 1.99
CA GLU A 61 9.63 21.94 3.14
C GLU A 61 8.37 21.98 4.02
N GLY A 62 8.49 22.65 5.18
CA GLY A 62 7.37 22.88 6.10
C GLY A 62 6.74 21.58 6.59
N CYS A 63 5.41 21.46 6.46
CA CYS A 63 4.67 20.28 6.94
C CYS A 63 4.98 18.99 6.16
N PHE A 64 5.73 19.06 5.06
CA PHE A 64 6.15 17.91 4.25
C PHE A 64 7.65 17.61 4.35
N ALA A 65 8.40 18.28 5.24
CA ALA A 65 9.86 18.11 5.34
C ALA A 65 10.32 16.65 5.59
N GLY A 66 9.46 15.84 6.21
CA GLY A 66 9.68 14.40 6.43
C GLY A 66 9.44 13.51 5.22
N VAL A 67 8.80 14.02 4.15
CA VAL A 67 8.43 13.22 2.97
C VAL A 67 9.67 12.85 2.16
N ARG A 68 9.78 11.57 1.83
CA ARG A 68 10.74 11.01 0.88
C ARG A 68 10.02 10.28 -0.22
N GLU A 69 10.60 10.35 -1.40
CA GLU A 69 10.08 9.67 -2.56
C GLU A 69 10.94 8.44 -2.86
N LEU A 70 10.31 7.27 -2.84
CA LEU A 70 10.87 6.03 -3.36
C LEU A 70 10.58 5.95 -4.86
N ARG A 71 11.64 5.83 -5.65
CA ARG A 71 11.61 5.62 -7.09
C ARG A 71 12.09 4.21 -7.41
N LEU A 72 11.63 3.71 -8.55
CA LEU A 72 12.06 2.45 -9.15
C LEU A 72 12.70 2.77 -10.50
N GLU A 73 13.90 2.28 -10.76
CA GLU A 73 14.69 2.66 -11.95
C GLU A 73 13.94 2.39 -13.28
N ASP A 74 13.25 1.25 -13.37
CA ASP A 74 12.56 0.81 -14.59
C ASP A 74 11.03 0.93 -14.52
N SER A 75 10.50 1.70 -13.56
CA SER A 75 9.05 1.80 -13.37
C SER A 75 8.58 3.23 -13.13
N ALA A 76 7.43 3.57 -13.69
CA ALA A 76 6.76 4.85 -13.45
C ALA A 76 6.11 4.92 -12.06
N HIS A 77 5.99 3.78 -11.38
CA HIS A 77 5.45 3.71 -10.02
C HIS A 77 6.45 4.29 -9.03
N HIS A 78 5.95 5.10 -8.10
CA HIS A 78 6.72 5.72 -7.04
C HIS A 78 5.87 5.79 -5.77
N LEU A 79 6.52 5.95 -4.63
CA LEU A 79 5.84 6.01 -3.33
C LEU A 79 6.35 7.21 -2.55
N HIS A 80 5.43 7.98 -1.97
CA HIS A 80 5.77 9.05 -1.02
C HIS A 80 5.61 8.53 0.41
N ILE A 81 6.68 8.60 1.19
CA ILE A 81 6.74 8.13 2.58
C ILE A 81 7.08 9.31 3.48
N ASP A 82 6.20 9.65 4.43
CA ASP A 82 6.47 10.71 5.40
C ASP A 82 7.20 10.17 6.64
N PHE A 83 8.53 10.26 6.64
CA PHE A 83 9.36 9.88 7.79
C PHE A 83 9.19 10.79 9.01
N GLY A 84 8.54 11.96 8.86
CA GLY A 84 8.17 12.79 10.01
C GLY A 84 7.03 12.18 10.84
N ARG A 85 6.33 11.18 10.29
CA ARG A 85 5.20 10.49 10.94
C ARG A 85 5.54 9.08 11.40
N VAL A 86 6.69 8.56 10.99
CA VAL A 86 7.18 7.26 11.45
C VAL A 86 7.78 7.46 12.84
N HIS A 87 7.40 6.62 13.79
CA HIS A 87 7.99 6.63 15.13
C HIS A 87 8.92 5.46 15.38
N ARG A 88 8.71 4.31 14.71
CA ARG A 88 9.54 3.10 14.85
C ARG A 88 9.56 2.24 13.60
N ILE A 89 10.58 1.39 13.49
CA ILE A 89 10.60 0.22 12.60
C ILE A 89 10.35 -1.02 13.45
N ARG A 90 9.31 -1.78 13.13
CA ARG A 90 9.09 -3.10 13.73
C ARG A 90 9.46 -4.18 12.73
N TYR A 91 10.53 -4.90 13.04
CA TYR A 91 10.83 -6.16 12.38
C TYR A 91 9.86 -7.21 12.88
N VAL A 92 9.19 -7.90 11.97
CA VAL A 92 8.19 -8.91 12.35
C VAL A 92 8.27 -10.13 11.45
N VAL A 93 8.09 -11.28 12.08
CA VAL A 93 7.85 -12.55 11.41
C VAL A 93 6.40 -12.94 11.65
N ALA A 94 5.60 -12.91 10.60
CA ALA A 94 4.14 -13.08 10.64
C ALA A 94 3.69 -14.01 9.51
N PRO A 95 2.52 -14.67 9.60
CA PRO A 95 1.98 -15.42 8.46
C PRO A 95 1.60 -14.45 7.33
N SER A 96 1.95 -14.80 6.09
CA SER A 96 1.59 -14.00 4.91
C SER A 96 0.79 -14.81 3.90
N VAL A 97 -0.33 -14.24 3.45
CA VAL A 97 -1.18 -14.85 2.42
C VAL A 97 -0.43 -15.01 1.09
N CYS A 98 0.48 -14.10 0.76
CA CYS A 98 1.29 -14.16 -0.47
C CYS A 98 2.29 -15.33 -0.45
N LEU A 99 2.51 -15.95 0.72
CA LEU A 99 3.43 -17.05 0.94
C LEU A 99 2.72 -18.33 1.40
N ASP A 100 1.43 -18.52 1.05
CA ASP A 100 0.62 -19.66 1.52
C ASP A 100 0.63 -19.77 3.06
N PHE A 101 0.39 -18.63 3.72
CA PHE A 101 0.41 -18.47 5.18
C PHE A 101 1.72 -18.85 5.88
N LYS A 102 2.77 -19.16 5.12
CA LYS A 102 4.11 -19.32 5.66
C LYS A 102 4.62 -17.98 6.20
N PRO A 103 5.60 -18.00 7.11
CA PRO A 103 6.20 -16.79 7.64
C PRO A 103 6.73 -15.83 6.56
N SER A 104 6.26 -14.60 6.55
CA SER A 104 6.94 -13.44 5.95
C SER A 104 7.98 -12.89 6.92
N PHE A 105 8.94 -12.14 6.37
CA PHE A 105 10.00 -11.46 7.11
C PHE A 105 9.95 -10.00 6.72
N GLU A 106 9.41 -9.18 7.62
CA GLU A 106 8.96 -7.82 7.32
C GLU A 106 9.63 -6.78 8.22
N ALA A 107 9.87 -5.59 7.70
CA ALA A 107 10.20 -4.37 8.44
C ALA A 107 9.07 -3.35 8.23
N ARG A 108 8.21 -3.20 9.23
CA ARG A 108 7.02 -2.32 9.21
C ARG A 108 7.37 -0.95 9.75
N LEU A 109 7.10 0.10 8.97
CA LEU A 109 7.22 1.50 9.41
C LEU A 109 5.99 1.89 10.23
N LEU A 110 6.12 1.93 11.56
CA LEU A 110 5.03 2.30 12.46
C LEU A 110 4.82 3.81 12.47
N VAL A 111 3.56 4.25 12.32
CA VAL A 111 3.20 5.67 12.24
C VAL A 111 2.50 6.17 13.49
N LEU A 112 2.65 7.47 13.74
CA LEU A 112 1.95 8.17 14.82
C LEU A 112 0.44 8.19 14.56
N GLY A 113 -0.33 7.86 15.58
CA GLY A 113 -1.79 7.94 15.58
C GLY A 113 -2.34 9.35 15.86
N PRO A 114 -3.66 9.48 16.11
CA PRO A 114 -4.29 10.75 16.43
C PRO A 114 -3.59 11.49 17.58
N GLY A 115 -3.40 12.81 17.43
CA GLY A 115 -2.72 13.63 18.45
C GLY A 115 -1.21 13.41 18.55
N GLY A 116 -0.59 12.63 17.65
CA GLY A 116 0.85 12.37 17.65
C GLY A 116 1.29 11.29 18.64
N ALA A 117 0.36 10.45 19.12
CA ALA A 117 0.69 9.34 20.00
C ALA A 117 1.32 8.16 19.22
N PRO A 118 2.29 7.42 19.80
CA PRO A 118 2.75 6.15 19.23
C PRO A 118 1.60 5.17 18.99
N SER A 119 1.66 4.43 17.88
CA SER A 119 0.64 3.43 17.52
C SER A 119 1.26 2.20 16.87
N ASP A 120 0.53 1.08 16.88
CA ASP A 120 0.89 -0.15 16.17
C ASP A 120 0.46 -0.13 14.68
N HIS A 121 -0.08 0.99 14.19
CA HIS A 121 -0.40 1.12 12.77
C HIS A 121 0.87 1.32 11.96
N TRP A 122 0.94 0.65 10.82
CA TRP A 122 2.00 0.82 9.84
C TRP A 122 1.39 1.08 8.47
N VAL A 123 2.11 1.81 7.62
CA VAL A 123 1.66 2.20 6.27
C VAL A 123 2.54 1.63 5.17
N VAL A 124 3.81 1.38 5.47
CA VAL A 124 4.78 0.76 4.57
C VAL A 124 5.47 -0.39 5.30
N SER A 125 5.63 -1.52 4.62
CA SER A 125 6.39 -2.68 5.08
C SER A 125 7.37 -3.10 3.99
N LEU A 126 8.62 -3.38 4.34
CA LEU A 126 9.61 -3.97 3.44
C LEU A 126 9.75 -5.43 3.81
N MET A 127 9.65 -6.32 2.83
CA MET A 127 9.68 -7.76 3.10
C MET A 127 10.59 -8.49 2.14
N LEU A 128 11.13 -9.62 2.57
CA LEU A 128 11.80 -10.54 1.64
C LEU A 128 10.78 -11.10 0.64
N SER A 129 11.02 -10.95 -0.67
CA SER A 129 10.08 -11.44 -1.70
C SER A 129 10.04 -12.97 -1.76
N CYS A 130 11.20 -13.61 -1.65
CA CYS A 130 11.34 -15.06 -1.73
C CYS A 130 12.17 -15.60 -0.55
N PRO A 131 11.59 -15.72 0.66
CA PRO A 131 12.32 -16.27 1.81
C PRO A 131 12.45 -17.80 1.77
N TYR A 132 11.89 -18.46 0.75
CA TYR A 132 11.87 -19.91 0.59
C TYR A 132 12.51 -20.34 -0.74
N ASP A 133 13.32 -21.40 -0.70
CA ASP A 133 13.77 -22.13 -1.88
C ASP A 133 13.14 -23.53 -1.88
N ARG A 134 12.39 -23.87 -2.94
CA ARG A 134 11.66 -25.15 -3.08
C ARG A 134 10.80 -25.49 -1.85
N GLY A 135 10.20 -24.48 -1.24
CA GLY A 135 9.33 -24.61 -0.08
C GLY A 135 10.05 -24.75 1.27
N VAL A 136 11.38 -24.72 1.29
CA VAL A 136 12.22 -24.74 2.50
C VAL A 136 12.74 -23.34 2.79
N LEU A 137 12.86 -22.97 4.06
CA LEU A 137 13.33 -21.65 4.46
C LEU A 137 14.79 -21.44 4.02
N ASP A 138 15.05 -20.39 3.25
CA ASP A 138 16.41 -20.02 2.83
C ASP A 138 17.12 -19.35 4.02
N SER A 139 17.97 -20.14 4.68
CA SER A 139 18.70 -19.71 5.86
C SER A 139 19.61 -18.51 5.60
N ALA A 140 20.19 -18.38 4.39
CA ALA A 140 21.08 -17.27 4.07
C ALA A 140 20.31 -15.95 3.93
N ARG A 141 19.12 -16.00 3.32
CA ARG A 141 18.22 -14.83 3.21
C ARG A 141 17.69 -14.39 4.57
N VAL A 142 17.23 -15.35 5.38
CA VAL A 142 16.75 -15.07 6.74
C VAL A 142 17.86 -14.52 7.62
N GLN A 143 19.09 -15.03 7.47
CA GLN A 143 20.23 -14.51 8.20
C GLN A 143 20.50 -13.03 7.87
N ARG A 144 20.46 -12.64 6.58
CA ARG A 144 20.60 -11.23 6.18
C ARG A 144 19.51 -10.34 6.77
N PHE A 145 18.26 -10.81 6.79
CA PHE A 145 17.18 -10.11 7.48
C PHE A 145 17.47 -9.89 8.96
N LEU A 146 17.95 -10.92 9.67
CA LEU A 146 18.31 -10.83 11.09
C LEU A 146 19.53 -9.92 11.33
N ASP A 147 20.51 -9.94 10.42
CA ASP A 147 21.66 -9.03 10.42
C ASP A 147 21.21 -7.58 10.28
N LEU A 148 20.40 -7.29 9.27
CA LEU A 148 19.87 -5.96 9.01
C LEU A 148 19.05 -5.42 10.21
N ALA A 149 18.20 -6.26 10.79
CA ALA A 149 17.45 -5.92 12.00
C ALA A 149 18.37 -5.56 13.18
N SER A 150 19.39 -6.39 13.41
CA SER A 150 20.36 -6.19 14.50
C SER A 150 21.21 -4.94 14.30
N GLU A 151 21.67 -4.68 13.07
CA GLU A 151 22.48 -3.50 12.73
C GLU A 151 21.69 -2.21 12.86
N GLN A 152 20.41 -2.21 12.47
CA GLN A 152 19.53 -1.06 12.67
C GLN A 152 19.21 -0.84 14.15
N ALA A 153 18.93 -1.92 14.89
CA ALA A 153 18.72 -1.85 16.33
C ALA A 153 19.96 -1.37 17.09
N ALA A 154 21.16 -1.76 16.67
CA ALA A 154 22.42 -1.28 17.25
C ALA A 154 22.63 0.23 17.02
N ARG A 155 22.20 0.75 15.86
CA ARG A 155 22.26 2.19 15.55
C ARG A 155 21.26 3.01 16.35
N ARG A 156 20.01 2.52 16.49
CA ARG A 156 18.91 3.21 17.20
C ARG A 156 18.02 2.23 17.95
N PRO A 157 18.44 1.73 19.13
CA PRO A 157 17.68 0.73 19.88
C PRO A 157 16.34 1.27 20.41
N ASP A 158 16.17 2.59 20.47
CA ASP A 158 14.94 3.28 20.85
C ASP A 158 13.89 3.32 19.72
N LEU A 159 14.31 3.09 18.46
CA LEU A 159 13.47 3.18 17.25
C LEU A 159 13.20 1.85 16.56
N VAL A 160 13.81 0.75 17.03
CA VAL A 160 13.70 -0.57 16.39
C VAL A 160 13.16 -1.60 17.36
N GLU A 161 12.17 -2.37 16.91
CA GLU A 161 11.54 -3.47 17.64
C GLU A 161 11.63 -4.76 16.82
N PHE A 162 11.56 -5.91 17.50
CA PHE A 162 11.49 -7.22 16.84
C PHE A 162 10.37 -8.08 17.44
N GLU A 163 9.58 -8.69 16.57
CA GLU A 163 8.46 -9.55 16.96
C GLU A 163 8.42 -10.83 16.13
N VAL A 164 8.05 -11.94 16.76
CA VAL A 164 7.63 -13.17 16.08
C VAL A 164 6.23 -13.48 16.54
N GLU A 165 5.27 -13.46 15.61
CA GLU A 165 3.87 -13.71 15.93
C GLU A 165 3.71 -15.10 16.56
N PRO A 166 2.89 -15.26 17.62
CA PRO A 166 2.72 -16.54 18.28
C PRO A 166 2.31 -17.69 17.35
N SER A 167 1.49 -17.39 16.34
CA SER A 167 1.03 -18.35 15.32
C SER A 167 2.16 -18.97 14.50
N VAL A 168 3.32 -18.30 14.38
CA VAL A 168 4.48 -18.79 13.64
C VAL A 168 5.36 -19.70 14.51
N ARG A 169 5.41 -19.49 15.82
CA ARG A 169 6.45 -20.07 16.69
C ARG A 169 6.47 -21.59 16.72
N ASP A 170 5.31 -22.21 16.56
CA ASP A 170 5.12 -23.66 16.64
C ASP A 170 5.05 -24.34 15.27
N THR A 171 5.22 -23.60 14.16
CA THR A 171 5.27 -24.19 12.81
C THR A 171 6.64 -24.79 12.50
N SER A 172 6.73 -25.61 11.43
CA SER A 172 8.00 -26.16 10.94
C SER A 172 9.02 -25.08 10.59
N GLU A 173 8.56 -23.96 10.03
CA GLU A 173 9.37 -22.80 9.67
C GLU A 173 9.76 -22.00 10.90
N GLY A 174 8.84 -21.85 11.87
CA GLY A 174 9.14 -21.26 13.17
C GLY A 174 10.27 -22.00 13.90
N LEU A 175 10.23 -23.33 13.90
CA LEU A 175 11.30 -24.14 14.50
C LEU A 175 12.64 -24.01 13.77
N GLN A 176 12.63 -23.87 12.43
CA GLN A 176 13.85 -23.58 11.66
C GLN A 176 14.41 -22.19 12.00
N LEU A 177 13.56 -21.17 12.09
CA LEU A 177 13.94 -19.83 12.52
C LEU A 177 14.53 -19.84 13.94
N LEU A 178 13.92 -20.60 14.87
CA LEU A 178 14.43 -20.74 16.23
C LEU A 178 15.86 -21.31 16.25
N GLN A 179 16.15 -22.30 15.39
CA GLN A 179 17.51 -22.85 15.25
C GLN A 179 18.50 -21.82 14.73
N LEU A 180 18.11 -21.00 13.75
CA LEU A 180 18.95 -19.90 13.24
C LEU A 180 19.24 -18.87 14.34
N LEU A 181 18.24 -18.49 15.12
CA LEU A 181 18.42 -17.56 16.25
C LEU A 181 19.34 -18.12 17.34
N ARG A 182 19.25 -19.42 17.64
CA ARG A 182 20.14 -20.10 18.59
C ARG A 182 21.59 -20.12 18.10
N ALA A 183 21.79 -20.44 16.83
CA ALA A 183 23.11 -20.43 16.20
C ALA A 183 23.72 -19.02 16.21
N ARG A 184 22.93 -18.01 15.82
CA ARG A 184 23.33 -16.59 15.81
C ARG A 184 23.71 -16.07 17.19
N SER A 185 22.89 -16.36 18.20
CA SER A 185 23.09 -15.86 19.57
C SER A 185 24.16 -16.61 20.35
N GLY A 186 24.68 -17.73 19.82
CA GLY A 186 25.56 -18.64 20.56
C GLY A 186 24.86 -19.34 21.73
N ARG A 187 23.52 -19.39 21.74
CA ARG A 187 22.70 -19.96 22.83
C ARG A 187 21.92 -21.17 22.33
N PRO A 188 22.50 -22.38 22.33
CA PRO A 188 21.86 -23.57 21.76
C PRO A 188 20.54 -23.99 22.45
N SER A 189 20.32 -23.55 23.70
CA SER A 189 19.10 -23.81 24.48
C SER A 189 18.18 -22.59 24.63
N GLY A 190 18.47 -21.46 23.96
CA GLY A 190 17.69 -20.23 24.07
C GLY A 190 16.22 -20.42 23.65
N GLN A 191 15.33 -19.69 24.31
CA GLN A 191 13.89 -19.69 24.03
C GLN A 191 13.45 -18.39 23.34
N TRP A 192 12.30 -18.41 22.67
CA TRP A 192 11.81 -17.28 21.87
C TRP A 192 11.92 -15.91 22.55
N PRO A 193 11.43 -15.68 23.79
CA PRO A 193 11.48 -14.35 24.39
C PRO A 193 12.91 -13.86 24.62
N GLU A 194 13.81 -14.76 25.02
CA GLU A 194 15.22 -14.46 25.26
C GLU A 194 15.97 -14.17 23.95
N LEU A 195 15.73 -14.98 22.92
CA LEU A 195 16.38 -14.86 21.62
C LEU A 195 15.88 -13.63 20.86
N VAL A 196 14.59 -13.32 20.94
CA VAL A 196 13.99 -12.10 20.38
C VAL A 196 14.49 -10.86 21.13
N ALA A 197 14.54 -10.90 22.47
CA ALA A 197 15.10 -9.80 23.25
C ALA A 197 16.60 -9.57 22.97
N ALA A 198 17.33 -10.62 22.61
CA ALA A 198 18.73 -10.50 22.18
C ALA A 198 18.88 -9.84 20.80
N LEU A 199 17.83 -9.85 19.96
CA LEU A 199 17.80 -9.08 18.70
C LEU A 199 17.41 -7.63 18.95
N CYS A 200 16.34 -7.40 19.73
CA CYS A 200 15.81 -6.07 20.06
C CYS A 200 15.15 -6.12 21.46
N PRO A 201 15.73 -5.49 22.49
CA PRO A 201 15.12 -5.48 23.82
C PRO A 201 13.92 -4.52 23.88
N GLY A 202 12.71 -4.97 23.50
CA GLY A 202 11.47 -4.22 23.72
C GLY A 202 10.20 -4.70 23.00
N ALA A 203 9.29 -5.32 23.78
CA ALA A 203 7.82 -5.41 23.61
C ALA A 203 7.16 -6.47 22.66
N THR A 204 5.88 -6.78 22.95
CA THR A 204 4.98 -7.81 22.34
C THR A 204 3.50 -7.34 22.37
N SER A 205 2.63 -7.76 21.40
CA SER A 205 1.15 -8.03 21.57
C SER A 205 0.37 -8.39 20.25
N PRO A 206 -0.88 -8.97 20.30
CA PRO A 206 -1.43 -9.96 19.33
C PRO A 206 -2.65 -9.56 18.41
N SER A 207 -3.18 -10.52 17.60
CA SER A 207 -4.11 -10.38 16.42
C SER A 207 -5.47 -11.17 16.43
N VAL A 208 -6.37 -10.95 15.42
CA VAL A 208 -7.78 -11.47 15.22
C VAL A 208 -8.16 -11.65 13.69
N PRO A 209 -9.11 -12.53 13.24
CA PRO A 209 -9.32 -12.91 11.80
C PRO A 209 -10.66 -12.45 11.10
N PRO A 210 -10.85 -12.62 9.74
CA PRO A 210 -12.05 -12.17 8.96
C PRO A 210 -12.81 -13.20 8.04
N LEU A 211 -13.89 -12.75 7.35
CA LEU A 211 -14.95 -13.47 6.54
C LEU A 211 -15.21 -12.83 5.11
N GLU A 212 -15.98 -13.47 4.20
CA GLU A 212 -16.06 -13.23 2.71
C GLU A 212 -17.22 -12.31 2.16
N PRO A 213 -17.04 -11.54 1.05
CA PRO A 213 -17.98 -10.52 0.46
C PRO A 213 -18.84 -10.82 -0.79
N PRO A 214 -19.82 -9.93 -1.09
CA PRO A 214 -20.69 -9.98 -2.28
C PRO A 214 -20.27 -9.20 -3.55
N CYS A 215 -19.28 -8.29 -3.54
CA CYS A 215 -19.06 -7.32 -4.65
C CYS A 215 -18.20 -7.79 -5.84
N ILE A 216 -17.85 -9.07 -5.86
CA ILE A 216 -16.80 -9.65 -6.73
C ILE A 216 -17.08 -9.43 -8.22
N ALA A 217 -18.29 -9.74 -8.69
CA ALA A 217 -18.62 -9.72 -10.12
C ALA A 217 -18.51 -8.32 -10.76
N LEU A 218 -18.80 -7.26 -9.99
CA LEU A 218 -18.70 -5.89 -10.50
C LEU A 218 -17.23 -5.46 -10.61
N LEU A 219 -16.40 -5.86 -9.65
CA LEU A 219 -14.99 -5.53 -9.65
C LEU A 219 -14.25 -6.15 -10.85
N GLU A 220 -14.55 -7.40 -11.20
CA GLU A 220 -13.99 -8.08 -12.37
C GLU A 220 -14.20 -7.30 -13.67
N GLN A 221 -15.38 -6.68 -13.82
CA GLN A 221 -15.72 -5.90 -14.99
C GLN A 221 -15.10 -4.51 -14.96
N ALA A 222 -15.11 -3.85 -13.80
CA ALA A 222 -14.55 -2.51 -13.64
C ALA A 222 -13.03 -2.47 -13.92
N LEU A 223 -12.31 -3.55 -13.60
CA LEU A 223 -10.87 -3.69 -13.91
C LEU A 223 -10.56 -3.81 -15.40
N ARG A 224 -11.56 -4.12 -16.24
CA ARG A 224 -11.39 -4.20 -17.71
C ARG A 224 -11.56 -2.85 -18.42
N LEU A 225 -11.89 -1.78 -17.68
CA LEU A 225 -12.01 -0.44 -18.24
C LEU A 225 -10.64 0.02 -18.78
N ARG A 226 -10.65 0.49 -20.03
CA ARG A 226 -9.48 1.08 -20.70
C ARG A 226 -9.22 2.48 -20.18
N ASP A 227 -7.95 2.90 -20.21
CA ASP A 227 -7.51 4.19 -19.67
C ASP A 227 -8.07 4.40 -18.26
N ALA A 228 -8.00 3.40 -17.37
CA ALA A 228 -8.51 3.54 -16.00
C ALA A 228 -7.40 3.25 -14.97
N SER A 229 -7.63 3.71 -13.75
CA SER A 229 -6.77 3.39 -12.62
C SER A 229 -7.58 2.82 -11.47
N LEU A 230 -7.07 1.75 -10.87
CA LEU A 230 -7.45 1.35 -9.53
C LEU A 230 -6.73 2.25 -8.53
N VAL A 231 -7.48 2.95 -7.69
CA VAL A 231 -6.97 3.86 -6.68
C VAL A 231 -7.35 3.37 -5.29
N LEU A 232 -6.34 3.15 -4.45
CA LEU A 232 -6.48 2.77 -3.05
C LEU A 232 -6.19 4.00 -2.19
N TYR A 233 -7.18 4.45 -1.42
CA TYR A 233 -7.01 5.55 -0.47
C TYR A 233 -6.90 5.01 0.95
N ARG A 234 -5.85 5.36 1.67
CA ARG A 234 -5.68 5.10 3.10
C ARG A 234 -5.33 6.40 3.81
N ASP A 235 -5.41 6.42 5.15
CA ASP A 235 -5.03 7.60 5.92
C ASP A 235 -3.61 8.02 5.52
N ARG A 236 -3.52 9.11 4.75
CA ARG A 236 -2.27 9.72 4.26
C ARG A 236 -1.52 8.93 3.18
N THR A 237 -2.15 7.97 2.50
CA THR A 237 -1.53 7.23 1.39
C THR A 237 -2.50 7.01 0.23
N LEU A 238 -2.03 7.24 -0.99
CA LEU A 238 -2.76 6.99 -2.24
C LEU A 238 -1.91 6.07 -3.10
N ILE A 239 -2.46 4.93 -3.51
CA ILE A 239 -1.80 3.97 -4.42
C ILE A 239 -2.63 3.90 -5.70
N GLU A 240 -1.99 4.08 -6.86
CA GLU A 240 -2.65 4.08 -8.16
C GLU A 240 -2.01 3.03 -9.09
N PHE A 241 -2.82 2.05 -9.53
CA PHE A 241 -2.44 1.05 -10.53
C PHE A 241 -3.18 1.32 -11.84
N LYS A 242 -2.48 1.33 -12.98
CA LYS A 242 -3.13 1.41 -14.30
C LYS A 242 -3.79 0.06 -14.60
N THR A 243 -5.09 0.06 -14.84
CA THR A 243 -5.89 -1.18 -15.01
C THR A 243 -5.40 -2.03 -16.19
N GLU A 244 -4.93 -1.39 -17.26
CA GLU A 244 -4.35 -2.05 -18.44
C GLU A 244 -3.04 -2.82 -18.19
N LYS A 245 -2.42 -2.62 -17.02
CA LYS A 245 -1.21 -3.32 -16.58
C LYS A 245 -1.48 -4.40 -15.52
N LEU A 246 -2.75 -4.68 -15.22
CA LEU A 246 -3.15 -5.65 -14.21
C LEU A 246 -3.81 -6.86 -14.88
N ASP A 247 -3.37 -8.08 -14.53
CA ASP A 247 -3.87 -9.36 -15.04
C ASP A 247 -5.28 -9.75 -14.51
N GLY A 248 -6.12 -8.77 -14.15
CA GLY A 248 -7.49 -9.00 -13.67
C GLY A 248 -7.62 -9.39 -12.19
N LEU A 249 -8.78 -9.94 -11.80
CA LEU A 249 -9.12 -10.34 -10.43
C LEU A 249 -9.01 -11.86 -10.26
N HIS A 250 -8.34 -12.30 -9.21
CA HIS A 250 -8.08 -13.70 -8.90
C HIS A 250 -8.56 -14.02 -7.48
N ARG A 251 -9.24 -15.16 -7.31
CA ARG A 251 -9.69 -15.65 -5.99
C ARG A 251 -8.74 -16.74 -5.49
N TYR A 252 -8.25 -16.60 -4.28
CA TYR A 252 -7.47 -17.62 -3.59
C TYR A 252 -8.22 -18.10 -2.35
N VAL A 253 -8.31 -19.44 -2.20
CA VAL A 253 -8.89 -20.08 -1.01
C VAL A 253 -7.87 -21.07 -0.46
N GLU A 254 -7.35 -20.78 0.72
CA GLU A 254 -6.31 -21.61 1.32
C GLU A 254 -6.47 -21.57 2.85
N HIS A 255 -6.48 -22.75 3.48
CA HIS A 255 -6.64 -22.93 4.94
C HIS A 255 -7.86 -22.22 5.57
N GLY A 256 -8.95 -22.02 4.81
CA GLY A 256 -10.17 -21.36 5.29
C GLY A 256 -10.15 -19.83 5.17
N HIS A 257 -9.07 -19.26 4.66
CA HIS A 257 -8.96 -17.84 4.34
C HIS A 257 -9.25 -17.61 2.86
N VAL A 258 -10.02 -16.56 2.56
CA VAL A 258 -10.29 -16.10 1.19
C VAL A 258 -9.61 -14.75 0.99
N SER A 259 -8.77 -14.64 -0.03
CA SER A 259 -8.21 -13.38 -0.49
C SER A 259 -8.54 -13.15 -1.96
N TRP A 260 -8.66 -11.87 -2.31
CA TRP A 260 -8.93 -11.42 -3.68
C TRP A 260 -7.75 -10.57 -4.12
N GLN A 261 -7.08 -11.01 -5.18
CA GLN A 261 -5.92 -10.33 -5.77
C GLN A 261 -6.35 -9.64 -7.06
N ILE A 262 -5.87 -8.43 -7.28
CA ILE A 262 -5.96 -7.72 -8.55
C ILE A 262 -4.55 -7.55 -9.10
N GLY A 263 -4.28 -8.01 -10.31
CA GLY A 263 -2.94 -8.04 -10.91
C GLY A 263 -2.32 -9.45 -10.88
N ALA A 264 -1.24 -9.64 -11.65
CA ALA A 264 -0.51 -10.92 -11.70
C ALA A 264 0.34 -11.10 -10.45
N PHE A 265 0.56 -12.34 -10.02
CA PHE A 265 1.37 -12.65 -8.83
C PHE A 265 2.84 -12.26 -9.01
N ASP A 266 3.36 -12.37 -10.23
CA ASP A 266 4.72 -12.04 -10.62
C ASP A 266 4.89 -10.59 -11.14
N ASP A 267 3.85 -9.76 -11.01
CA ASP A 267 3.85 -8.35 -11.40
C ASP A 267 3.17 -7.48 -10.32
N HIS A 268 2.98 -6.18 -10.59
CA HIS A 268 2.24 -5.28 -9.72
C HIS A 268 0.84 -5.83 -9.41
N HIS A 269 0.56 -6.04 -8.13
CA HIS A 269 -0.74 -6.48 -7.67
C HIS A 269 -1.12 -5.80 -6.36
N CYS A 270 -2.41 -5.90 -6.05
CA CYS A 270 -2.90 -5.57 -4.73
C CYS A 270 -3.88 -6.64 -4.29
N HIS A 271 -3.96 -6.86 -2.99
CA HIS A 271 -5.02 -7.67 -2.44
C HIS A 271 -6.03 -6.74 -1.78
N LEU A 272 -7.32 -7.05 -1.93
CA LEU A 272 -8.42 -6.34 -1.29
C LEU A 272 -9.27 -7.27 -0.43
N ALA A 273 -9.59 -6.85 0.80
CA ALA A 273 -10.67 -7.44 1.57
C ALA A 273 -11.99 -6.91 0.99
N LEU A 274 -12.41 -7.50 -0.12
CA LEU A 274 -13.68 -7.14 -0.75
C LEU A 274 -14.86 -7.26 0.25
N GLY A 275 -14.67 -8.02 1.35
CA GLY A 275 -15.51 -8.19 2.54
C GLY A 275 -16.12 -6.88 3.04
N ALA A 276 -15.28 -5.85 3.01
CA ALA A 276 -15.59 -4.55 3.57
C ALA A 276 -16.45 -3.68 2.64
N VAL A 277 -16.67 -4.07 1.38
CA VAL A 277 -17.52 -3.31 0.45
C VAL A 277 -18.98 -3.55 0.79
N ALA A 278 -19.63 -2.51 1.30
CA ALA A 278 -21.05 -2.50 1.59
C ALA A 278 -21.88 -2.01 0.40
N ARG A 279 -21.34 -1.08 -0.41
CA ARG A 279 -22.07 -0.38 -1.48
C ARG A 279 -21.11 -0.04 -2.63
N VAL A 280 -21.65 0.15 -3.83
CA VAL A 280 -20.91 0.69 -4.97
C VAL A 280 -21.61 1.94 -5.48
N LEU A 281 -20.86 3.01 -5.71
CA LEU A 281 -21.38 4.29 -6.15
C LEU A 281 -20.72 4.72 -7.46
N PHE A 282 -21.52 4.91 -8.50
CA PHE A 282 -21.10 5.54 -9.74
C PHE A 282 -21.19 7.05 -9.60
N SER A 283 -20.05 7.72 -9.76
CA SER A 283 -19.93 9.16 -9.52
C SER A 283 -19.35 9.87 -10.74
N ALA A 284 -19.84 11.09 -10.98
CA ALA A 284 -19.35 12.00 -11.98
C ALA A 284 -19.20 13.39 -11.36
N GLU A 285 -17.96 13.84 -11.14
CA GLU A 285 -17.67 15.07 -10.40
C GLU A 285 -16.69 15.95 -11.18
N PRO A 286 -16.87 17.28 -11.20
CA PRO A 286 -15.87 18.17 -11.78
C PRO A 286 -14.61 18.16 -10.93
N VAL A 287 -13.44 17.94 -11.54
CA VAL A 287 -12.16 17.95 -10.82
C VAL A 287 -11.14 18.88 -11.50
N SER A 288 -10.37 19.59 -10.68
CA SER A 288 -9.36 20.53 -11.15
C SER A 288 -8.23 19.83 -11.92
N CYS A 289 -7.85 18.61 -11.52
CA CYS A 289 -6.80 17.83 -12.18
C CYS A 289 -7.16 17.37 -13.61
N GLN A 290 -8.44 17.46 -14.00
CA GLN A 290 -8.91 17.24 -15.38
C GLN A 290 -9.20 18.56 -16.11
N GLY A 291 -8.59 19.67 -15.68
CA GLY A 291 -8.81 20.99 -16.29
C GLY A 291 -10.24 21.49 -16.12
N GLY A 292 -10.91 21.13 -15.01
CA GLY A 292 -12.31 21.46 -14.77
C GLY A 292 -13.33 20.58 -15.51
N GLY A 293 -12.86 19.54 -16.20
CA GLY A 293 -13.71 18.50 -16.79
C GLY A 293 -14.29 17.53 -15.75
N ILE A 294 -15.25 16.72 -16.19
CA ILE A 294 -15.87 15.68 -15.36
C ILE A 294 -14.93 14.48 -15.21
N ASN A 295 -14.72 14.07 -13.96
CA ASN A 295 -14.08 12.81 -13.62
C ASN A 295 -15.14 11.75 -13.38
N TYR A 296 -14.96 10.57 -13.96
CA TYR A 296 -15.89 9.44 -13.81
C TYR A 296 -15.24 8.41 -12.90
N THR A 297 -15.92 8.04 -11.83
CA THR A 297 -15.36 7.18 -10.77
C THR A 297 -16.39 6.16 -10.31
N VAL A 298 -16.00 4.90 -10.26
CA VAL A 298 -16.73 3.84 -9.56
C VAL A 298 -16.11 3.70 -8.18
N TRP A 299 -16.83 4.14 -7.16
CA TRP A 299 -16.42 4.01 -5.77
C TRP A 299 -16.93 2.71 -5.18
N PHE A 300 -16.04 1.98 -4.52
CA PHE A 300 -16.39 0.84 -3.68
C PHE A 300 -16.38 1.35 -2.24
N LEU A 301 -17.54 1.35 -1.61
CA LEU A 301 -17.78 2.02 -0.33
C LEU A 301 -17.87 1.00 0.80
N SER A 302 -17.27 1.32 1.93
CA SER A 302 -17.45 0.54 3.17
C SER A 302 -18.62 1.08 4.00
N ALA A 303 -19.04 0.33 5.03
CA ALA A 303 -20.16 0.73 5.90
C ALA A 303 -19.82 1.94 6.81
N GLY A 304 -18.54 2.31 6.92
CA GLY A 304 -18.07 3.39 7.78
C GLY A 304 -16.83 4.08 7.21
N PRO A 305 -16.20 4.99 7.97
CA PRO A 305 -15.00 5.68 7.50
C PRO A 305 -13.81 4.75 7.30
N CYS A 306 -13.05 4.92 6.21
CA CYS A 306 -11.92 4.06 5.83
C CYS A 306 -10.65 4.85 5.49
N GLY A 307 -10.51 6.06 6.03
CA GLY A 307 -9.29 6.87 5.92
C GLY A 307 -9.12 7.66 4.62
N ASN A 308 -10.12 7.64 3.72
CA ASN A 308 -10.10 8.48 2.52
C ASN A 308 -10.51 9.93 2.86
N PRO A 309 -9.66 10.93 2.59
CA PRO A 309 -9.91 12.33 2.98
C PRO A 309 -10.94 13.03 2.10
N TYR A 310 -11.19 12.52 0.88
CA TYR A 310 -12.11 13.12 -0.10
C TYR A 310 -13.51 12.51 0.01
N ARG A 311 -13.60 11.21 0.27
CA ARG A 311 -14.87 10.49 0.48
C ARG A 311 -14.70 9.54 1.65
N ARG A 312 -15.22 9.90 2.82
CA ARG A 312 -14.91 9.24 4.10
C ARG A 312 -15.10 7.71 4.08
N ASP A 313 -16.11 7.22 3.40
CA ASP A 313 -16.46 5.80 3.23
C ASP A 313 -15.90 5.17 1.95
N GLY A 314 -15.17 5.93 1.13
CA GLY A 314 -14.57 5.52 -0.14
C GLY A 314 -13.36 4.62 0.04
N TYR A 315 -13.62 3.31 0.08
CA TYR A 315 -12.65 2.28 0.44
C TYR A 315 -11.61 2.01 -0.66
N PHE A 316 -12.05 1.97 -1.91
CA PHE A 316 -11.21 2.13 -3.10
C PHE A 316 -12.06 2.59 -4.28
N SER A 317 -11.43 2.92 -5.40
CA SER A 317 -12.16 3.36 -6.60
C SER A 317 -11.49 2.96 -7.89
N ILE A 318 -12.27 2.87 -8.95
CA ILE A 318 -11.77 2.82 -10.32
C ILE A 318 -12.15 4.12 -11.02
N VAL A 319 -11.13 4.85 -11.48
CA VAL A 319 -11.29 6.19 -12.08
C VAL A 319 -10.83 6.17 -13.53
N LEU A 320 -11.59 6.82 -14.42
CA LEU A 320 -11.16 7.00 -15.81
C LEU A 320 -10.04 8.04 -15.89
N ASN A 321 -8.91 7.64 -16.46
CA ASN A 321 -7.83 8.51 -16.88
C ASN A 321 -8.20 9.18 -18.20
N ARG A 322 -7.94 10.49 -18.30
CA ARG A 322 -8.07 11.26 -19.55
C ARG A 322 -9.41 11.04 -20.28
N PRO A 323 -10.58 11.30 -19.64
CA PRO A 323 -11.88 11.17 -20.30
C PRO A 323 -12.14 12.22 -21.41
N TYR A 324 -11.17 13.07 -21.73
CA TYR A 324 -11.27 14.12 -22.72
C TYR A 324 -10.07 14.14 -23.67
N SER A 325 -10.32 14.56 -24.91
CA SER A 325 -9.30 14.96 -25.88
C SER A 325 -9.45 16.46 -26.15
N GLY A 326 -8.57 17.28 -25.57
CA GLY A 326 -8.80 18.72 -25.48
C GLY A 326 -10.03 19.03 -24.61
N ASN A 327 -11.05 19.65 -25.20
CA ASN A 327 -12.32 19.94 -24.53
C ASN A 327 -13.43 18.93 -24.83
N GLU A 328 -13.22 18.05 -25.82
CA GLU A 328 -14.23 17.10 -26.27
C GLU A 328 -14.19 15.81 -25.43
N PRO A 329 -15.35 15.26 -25.04
CA PRO A 329 -15.42 14.01 -24.31
C PRO A 329 -15.01 12.82 -25.20
N ARG A 330 -14.22 11.91 -24.63
CA ARG A 330 -13.82 10.65 -25.28
C ARG A 330 -14.87 9.59 -25.01
N LEU A 331 -15.87 9.50 -25.88
CA LEU A 331 -17.00 8.56 -25.73
C LEU A 331 -16.54 7.10 -25.68
N GLU A 332 -15.45 6.77 -26.39
CA GLU A 332 -14.86 5.43 -26.37
C GLU A 332 -14.28 5.03 -25.00
N VAL A 333 -14.01 6.00 -24.12
CA VAL A 333 -13.56 5.78 -22.74
C VAL A 333 -14.71 5.89 -21.75
N ILE A 334 -15.63 6.85 -21.96
CA ILE A 334 -16.73 7.14 -21.01
C ILE A 334 -17.88 6.13 -21.13
N GLU A 335 -18.31 5.78 -22.35
CA GLU A 335 -19.49 4.93 -22.58
C GLU A 335 -19.38 3.55 -21.91
N PRO A 336 -18.21 2.87 -21.87
CA PRO A 336 -18.06 1.63 -21.11
C PRO A 336 -18.41 1.75 -19.62
N MET A 337 -18.10 2.88 -18.97
CA MET A 337 -18.49 3.11 -17.57
C MET A 337 -20.00 3.35 -17.42
N LEU A 338 -20.62 4.06 -18.37
CA LEU A 338 -22.08 4.24 -18.40
C LEU A 338 -22.80 2.91 -18.63
N ALA A 339 -22.28 2.08 -19.55
CA ALA A 339 -22.81 0.74 -19.81
C ALA A 339 -22.70 -0.16 -18.57
N LEU A 340 -21.57 -0.11 -17.85
CA LEU A 340 -21.38 -0.85 -16.61
C LEU A 340 -22.44 -0.49 -15.56
N TYR A 341 -22.77 0.79 -15.38
CA TYR A 341 -23.87 1.17 -14.49
C TYR A 341 -25.22 0.60 -14.95
N ARG A 342 -25.53 0.70 -16.26
CA ARG A 342 -26.81 0.19 -16.79
C ARG A 342 -27.02 -1.30 -16.52
N GLU A 343 -25.94 -2.09 -16.52
CA GLU A 343 -25.97 -3.53 -16.23
C GLU A 343 -26.31 -3.82 -14.76
N PHE A 344 -25.77 -3.03 -13.83
CA PHE A 344 -25.87 -3.31 -12.39
C PHE A 344 -26.85 -2.42 -11.61
N LYS A 345 -27.51 -1.45 -12.26
CA LYS A 345 -28.35 -0.42 -11.61
C LYS A 345 -29.50 -0.96 -10.74
N ASP A 346 -29.98 -2.18 -11.02
CA ASP A 346 -31.12 -2.77 -10.30
C ASP A 346 -30.68 -3.54 -9.04
N MET A 347 -29.36 -3.61 -8.78
CA MET A 347 -28.82 -4.24 -7.58
C MET A 347 -28.97 -3.31 -6.37
N ALA A 348 -29.48 -3.85 -5.26
CA ALA A 348 -29.78 -3.07 -4.05
C ALA A 348 -28.56 -2.37 -3.40
N TRP A 349 -27.34 -2.78 -3.77
CA TRP A 349 -26.08 -2.24 -3.27
C TRP A 349 -25.38 -1.31 -4.28
N VAL A 350 -26.03 -0.98 -5.41
CA VAL A 350 -25.51 -0.08 -6.45
C VAL A 350 -26.26 1.23 -6.44
N GLU A 351 -25.52 2.32 -6.42
CA GLU A 351 -26.01 3.70 -6.41
C GLU A 351 -25.32 4.51 -7.51
N ALA A 352 -25.92 5.65 -7.88
CA ALA A 352 -25.29 6.64 -8.73
C ALA A 352 -25.57 8.05 -8.20
N ASP A 353 -24.56 8.93 -8.24
CA ASP A 353 -24.73 10.34 -7.88
C ASP A 353 -25.60 11.07 -8.92
N PRO A 354 -26.31 12.15 -8.56
CA PRO A 354 -27.22 12.86 -9.47
C PRO A 354 -26.57 13.30 -10.79
N THR A 355 -25.35 13.84 -10.74
CA THR A 355 -24.59 14.26 -11.92
C THR A 355 -24.28 13.09 -12.85
N PHE A 356 -24.02 11.90 -12.31
CA PHE A 356 -23.78 10.69 -13.11
C PHE A 356 -25.06 10.30 -13.86
N LEU A 357 -26.22 10.36 -13.19
CA LEU A 357 -27.53 10.10 -13.80
C LEU A 357 -27.90 11.13 -14.87
N GLU A 358 -27.57 12.40 -14.67
CA GLU A 358 -27.75 13.46 -15.67
C GLU A 358 -26.92 13.17 -16.93
N ILE A 359 -25.65 12.78 -16.76
CA ILE A 359 -24.77 12.41 -17.88
C ILE A 359 -25.25 11.13 -18.56
N LEU A 360 -25.75 10.16 -17.80
CA LEU A 360 -26.31 8.92 -18.36
C LEU A 360 -27.51 9.21 -19.29
N ALA A 361 -28.32 10.21 -18.96
CA ALA A 361 -29.50 10.61 -19.74
C ALA A 361 -29.17 11.58 -20.88
N GLY A 362 -28.27 12.54 -20.66
CA GLY A 362 -27.98 13.64 -21.58
C GLY A 362 -26.68 13.51 -22.39
N GLY A 363 -25.82 12.54 -22.06
CA GLY A 363 -24.48 12.40 -22.60
C GLY A 363 -23.43 13.24 -21.85
N PRO A 364 -22.13 12.91 -21.98
CA PRO A 364 -21.06 13.61 -21.28
C PRO A 364 -20.84 15.01 -21.85
N PRO A 365 -20.76 16.07 -21.01
CA PRO A 365 -20.58 17.43 -21.49
C PRO A 365 -19.12 17.70 -21.88
N PRO A 366 -18.86 18.64 -22.81
CA PRO A 366 -17.52 19.17 -23.05
C PRO A 366 -16.97 19.89 -21.82
N ARG A 367 -15.65 20.07 -21.74
CA ARG A 367 -15.03 20.84 -20.64
C ARG A 367 -15.53 22.28 -20.67
N ARG A 368 -15.88 22.82 -19.50
CA ARG A 368 -16.12 24.25 -19.37
C ARG A 368 -14.81 24.99 -19.62
N THR A 369 -14.73 25.74 -20.71
CA THR A 369 -13.67 26.74 -20.87
C THR A 369 -13.86 27.77 -19.78
N ALA A 370 -12.79 28.17 -19.11
CA ALA A 370 -12.83 29.35 -18.26
C ALA A 370 -13.23 30.52 -19.16
N SER A 371 -14.48 30.97 -19.03
CA SER A 371 -14.94 32.19 -19.67
C SER A 371 -14.08 33.33 -19.15
N ALA A 372 -13.55 34.13 -20.07
CA ALA A 372 -12.84 35.37 -19.81
C ALA A 372 -13.80 36.45 -19.25
N ASP A 373 -14.42 36.18 -18.11
CA ASP A 373 -15.20 37.12 -17.31
C ASP A 373 -14.53 37.28 -15.94
N SER A 374 -13.28 37.74 -15.97
CA SER A 374 -12.67 38.46 -14.85
C SER A 374 -12.11 39.78 -15.38
N SER A 375 -13.03 40.61 -15.87
CA SER A 375 -12.81 42.06 -16.02
C SER A 375 -14.02 42.76 -15.42
N GLN A 376 -13.99 42.93 -14.10
CA GLN A 376 -14.50 44.11 -13.39
C GLN A 376 -13.62 44.36 -12.18
#